data_AF-A0A7Y9SLB6-F1
#
_entry.id   AF-A0A7Y9SLB6-F1
#
_cell.length_a   1.000
_cell.length_b   1.000
_cell.length_c   1.000
_cell.angle_alpha   90.00
_cell.angle_beta   90.00
_cell.angle_gamma   90.00
#
_symmetry.space_group_name_H-M   'P 1'
#
loop_
_entity.id
_entity.type
_entity.pdbx_description
1 polymer ?
#
loop_
_entity_poly.entity_id
_entity_poly.type
_entity_poly.pdbx_seq_one_letter_code
_entity_poly.pdbx_strand_id
1 'polypeptide(L)'
;MANNRGELAAERALLFSGTDGAALREFKVRIFAPVLISPENTKFRVDEGAICVIELLGLAEPDIEIHGVDGVHALKQAADVDVVLEGVSRKNGYQFFWPSGEPYFEG
;
A
#
# COMPACT_ATOMS: atom_id res chain seq x y z
N MET A 1 7.00 17.05 11.16
CA MET A 1 6.95 16.30 9.89
C MET A 1 5.56 16.52 9.35
N ALA A 2 5.39 16.94 8.09
CA ALA A 2 4.06 17.03 7.51
C ALA A 2 3.49 15.61 7.46
N ASN A 3 2.31 15.38 8.02
CA ASN A 3 1.62 14.12 7.84
C ASN A 3 1.09 14.10 6.41
N ASN A 4 1.81 13.45 5.50
CA ASN A 4 1.41 13.24 4.11
C ASN A 4 0.26 12.21 3.97
N ARG A 5 -0.42 11.88 5.08
CA ARG A 5 -1.37 10.79 5.20
C ARG A 5 -2.75 11.36 5.55
N GLY A 6 -3.73 11.08 4.70
CA GLY A 6 -5.14 11.43 4.95
C GLY A 6 -5.81 10.48 5.94
N GLU A 7 -7.14 10.54 6.02
CA GLU A 7 -7.93 9.59 6.81
C GLU A 7 -7.90 8.17 6.20
N LEU A 8 -8.12 7.14 7.00
CA LEU A 8 -8.17 5.76 6.50
C LEU A 8 -9.39 5.60 5.56
N ALA A 9 -9.14 5.28 4.30
CA ALA A 9 -10.18 5.13 3.28
C ALA A 9 -10.61 3.67 3.10
N ALA A 10 -9.68 2.73 3.17
CA ALA A 10 -9.96 1.30 3.01
C ALA A 10 -8.94 0.41 3.75
N GLU A 11 -9.37 -0.79 4.13
CA GLU A 11 -8.54 -1.84 4.72
C GLU A 11 -8.88 -3.19 4.09
N ARG A 12 -7.85 -4.02 3.82
CA ARG A 12 -7.98 -5.43 3.46
C ARG A 12 -7.15 -6.28 4.43
N ALA A 13 -7.80 -7.26 5.05
CA ALA A 13 -7.13 -8.26 5.89
C ALA A 13 -6.78 -9.50 5.07
N LEU A 14 -5.56 -9.98 5.25
CA LEU A 14 -4.96 -11.13 4.59
C LEU A 14 -4.07 -11.87 5.60
N LEU A 15 -3.51 -12.98 5.17
CA LEU A 15 -2.43 -13.68 5.83
C LEU A 15 -1.18 -13.64 4.94
N PHE A 16 -0.01 -13.80 5.55
CA PHE A 16 1.24 -13.96 4.79
C PHE A 16 2.17 -15.00 5.41
N SER A 17 3.01 -15.62 4.58
CA SER A 17 4.19 -16.38 5.01
C SER A 17 5.47 -15.75 4.48
N GLY A 18 6.56 -15.94 5.23
CA GLY A 18 7.91 -15.58 4.78
C GLY A 18 8.50 -16.62 3.83
N THR A 19 9.70 -16.33 3.34
CA THR A 19 10.52 -17.25 2.51
C THR A 19 10.95 -18.52 3.23
N ASP A 20 10.90 -18.51 4.56
CA ASP A 20 11.23 -19.63 5.44
C ASP A 20 10.10 -20.66 5.58
N GLY A 21 8.94 -20.42 4.95
CA GLY A 21 7.78 -21.32 5.05
C GLY A 21 7.18 -21.37 6.45
N ALA A 22 7.41 -20.33 7.26
CA ALA A 22 6.86 -20.21 8.60
C ALA A 22 5.31 -20.16 8.60
N ALA A 23 4.74 -20.32 9.80
CA ALA A 23 3.30 -20.22 10.02
C ALA A 23 2.72 -18.91 9.45
N LEU A 24 1.47 -19.00 8.97
CA LEU A 24 0.72 -17.85 8.47
C LEU A 24 0.58 -16.80 9.58
N ARG A 25 0.89 -15.54 9.24
CA ARG A 25 0.78 -14.39 10.12
C ARG A 25 -0.24 -13.40 9.58
N GLU A 26 -0.87 -12.64 10.46
CA GLU A 26 -1.81 -11.59 10.07
C GLU A 26 -1.11 -10.49 9.27
N PHE A 27 -1.78 -10.05 8.21
CA PHE A 27 -1.35 -8.95 7.35
C PHE A 27 -2.53 -8.06 7.00
N LYS A 28 -2.30 -6.75 6.96
CA LYS A 28 -3.31 -5.79 6.50
C LYS A 28 -2.72 -4.80 5.52
N VAL A 29 -3.44 -4.58 4.42
CA VAL A 29 -3.20 -3.46 3.52
C VAL A 29 -4.18 -2.36 3.88
N ARG A 30 -3.68 -1.15 4.10
CA ARG A 30 -4.48 0.03 4.39
C ARG A 30 -4.20 1.13 3.39
N ILE A 31 -5.26 1.70 2.83
CA ILE A 31 -5.18 2.81 1.90
C ILE A 31 -5.74 4.04 2.60
N PHE A 32 -4.95 5.12 2.62
CA PHE A 32 -5.36 6.41 3.15
C PHE A 32 -5.86 7.32 2.04
N ALA A 33 -6.80 8.19 2.38
CA ALA A 33 -7.40 9.16 1.47
C ALA A 33 -6.32 10.10 0.88
N PRO A 34 -6.52 10.55 -0.37
CA PRO A 34 -5.55 11.42 -1.04
C PRO A 34 -5.38 12.74 -0.29
N VAL A 35 -4.13 13.18 -0.16
CA VAL A 35 -3.76 14.53 0.31
C VAL A 35 -3.25 15.33 -0.87
N LEU A 36 -3.79 16.54 -1.07
CA LEU A 36 -3.32 17.44 -2.12
C LEU A 36 -1.92 17.95 -1.79
N ILE A 37 -1.04 17.87 -2.78
CA ILE A 37 0.32 18.39 -2.72
C ILE A 37 0.45 19.63 -3.59
N SER A 38 1.14 20.62 -3.05
CA SER A 38 1.49 21.87 -3.72
C SER A 38 2.97 22.19 -3.45
N PRO A 39 3.60 23.02 -4.30
CA PRO A 39 5.01 23.39 -4.13
C PRO A 39 5.34 24.05 -2.78
N GLU A 40 4.33 24.61 -2.12
CA GLU A 40 4.41 25.27 -0.81
C GLU A 40 4.35 24.28 0.37
N ASN A 41 3.85 23.06 0.17
CA ASN A 41 3.65 22.07 1.23
C ASN A 41 4.53 20.80 1.08
N THR A 42 5.36 20.72 0.04
CA THR A 42 6.30 19.59 -0.18
C THR A 42 7.76 20.03 -0.28
N LYS A 43 8.68 19.15 0.11
CA LYS A 43 10.14 19.37 -0.02
C LYS A 43 10.67 19.11 -1.43
N PHE A 44 9.82 18.69 -2.36
CA PHE A 44 10.18 18.28 -3.71
C PHE A 44 9.58 19.26 -4.72
N ARG A 45 10.26 19.46 -5.85
CA ARG A 45 9.68 20.18 -7.00
C ARG A 45 8.68 19.26 -7.71
N VAL A 46 7.50 19.12 -7.13
CA VAL A 46 6.38 18.44 -7.76
C VAL A 46 5.44 19.50 -8.30
N ASP A 47 4.93 19.31 -9.52
CA ASP A 47 3.74 20.03 -9.96
C ASP A 47 2.56 19.69 -9.02
N GLU A 48 1.53 20.53 -8.99
CA GLU A 48 0.32 20.26 -8.20
C GLU A 48 -0.20 18.83 -8.47
N GLY A 49 -0.65 18.15 -7.41
CA GLY A 49 -1.10 16.77 -7.51
C GLY A 49 -1.68 16.24 -6.21
N ALA A 50 -1.73 14.92 -6.07
CA ALA A 50 -2.14 14.28 -4.83
C ALA A 50 -1.30 13.05 -4.50
N ILE A 51 -1.22 12.73 -3.21
CA ILE A 51 -0.56 11.53 -2.69
C ILE A 51 -1.59 10.69 -1.95
N CYS A 52 -1.63 9.39 -2.24
CA CYS A 52 -2.22 8.38 -1.37
C CYS A 52 -1.11 7.58 -0.69
N VAL A 53 -1.34 7.18 0.55
CA VAL A 53 -0.40 6.34 1.31
C VAL A 53 -0.99 4.94 1.43
N ILE A 54 -0.15 3.93 1.20
CA ILE A 54 -0.46 2.53 1.47
C ILE A 54 0.42 2.05 2.64
N GLU A 55 -0.21 1.56 3.69
CA GLU A 55 0.45 0.95 4.85
C GLU A 55 0.31 -0.57 4.77
N LEU A 56 1.42 -1.28 4.94
CA LEU A 56 1.53 -2.74 4.87
C LEU A 56 1.76 -3.33 6.28
N LEU A 57 0.70 -3.32 7.09
CA LEU A 57 0.78 -3.70 8.49
C LEU A 57 1.04 -5.20 8.66
N GLY A 58 2.08 -5.53 9.41
CA GLY A 58 2.52 -6.92 9.65
C GLY A 58 3.78 -7.28 8.85
N LEU A 59 4.14 -6.48 7.84
CA LEU A 59 5.42 -6.58 7.13
C LEU A 59 6.42 -5.56 7.69
N ALA A 60 7.71 -5.86 7.55
CA ALA A 60 8.79 -4.91 7.83
C ALA A 60 9.09 -4.00 6.62
N GLU A 61 8.04 -3.57 5.92
CA GLU A 61 8.15 -2.69 4.75
C GLU A 61 7.74 -1.26 5.13
N PRO A 62 8.39 -0.24 4.53
CA PRO A 62 7.95 1.13 4.70
C PRO A 62 6.59 1.37 4.04
N ASP A 63 5.92 2.44 4.46
CA ASP A 63 4.76 2.97 3.75
C ASP A 63 5.11 3.28 2.29
N ILE A 64 4.12 3.11 1.42
CA ILE A 64 4.26 3.37 -0.02
C ILE A 64 3.44 4.62 -0.36
N GLU A 65 4.11 5.64 -0.89
CA GLU A 65 3.47 6.84 -1.42
C GLU A 65 3.14 6.64 -2.92
N ILE A 66 1.87 6.83 -3.27
CA ILE A 66 1.37 6.76 -4.65
C ILE A 66 0.98 8.17 -5.10
N HIS A 67 1.67 8.67 -6.12
CA HIS A 67 1.45 10.01 -6.65
C HIS A 67 0.51 9.99 -7.85
N GLY A 68 -0.51 10.84 -7.82
CA GLY A 68 -1.40 11.11 -8.94
C GLY A 68 -1.37 12.59 -9.33
N VAL A 69 -1.82 12.86 -10.56
CA VAL A 69 -2.02 14.23 -11.07
C VAL A 69 -3.17 14.95 -10.35
N ASP A 70 -4.06 14.19 -9.72
CA ASP A 70 -5.11 14.66 -8.84
C ASP A 70 -5.47 13.54 -7.82
N GLY A 71 -6.39 13.82 -6.91
CA GLY A 71 -6.82 12.87 -5.88
C GLY A 71 -7.50 11.62 -6.42
N VAL A 72 -8.23 11.72 -7.54
CA VAL A 72 -8.92 10.58 -8.16
C VAL A 72 -7.89 9.64 -8.78
N HIS A 73 -6.90 10.19 -9.48
CA HIS A 73 -5.83 9.42 -10.08
C HIS A 73 -4.98 8.72 -9.02
N ALA A 74 -4.57 9.44 -7.96
CA ALA A 74 -3.77 8.87 -6.87
C ALA A 74 -4.52 7.73 -6.16
N LEU A 75 -5.82 7.92 -5.87
CA LEU A 75 -6.63 6.89 -5.24
C LEU A 75 -6.87 5.68 -6.15
N LYS A 76 -7.12 5.88 -7.45
CA LYS A 76 -7.28 4.80 -8.41
C LYS A 76 -6.03 3.91 -8.46
N GLN A 77 -4.84 4.53 -8.51
CA GLN A 77 -3.57 3.81 -8.51
C GLN A 77 -3.32 3.10 -7.18
N ALA A 78 -3.63 3.75 -6.05
CA ALA A 78 -3.45 3.14 -4.73
C ALA A 78 -4.44 1.99 -4.46
N ALA A 79 -5.63 2.04 -5.05
CA ALA A 79 -6.65 0.99 -4.96
C ALA A 79 -6.29 -0.26 -5.76
N ASP A 80 -5.34 -0.18 -6.69
CA ASP A 80 -4.77 -1.34 -7.40
C ASP A 80 -3.75 -2.07 -6.51
N VAL A 81 -4.27 -2.66 -5.43
CA VAL A 81 -3.48 -3.32 -4.37
C VAL A 81 -2.71 -4.53 -4.90
N ASP A 82 -3.19 -5.18 -5.94
CA ASP A 82 -2.62 -6.42 -6.46
C ASP A 82 -1.22 -6.16 -7.02
N VAL A 83 -1.05 -5.08 -7.77
CA VAL A 83 0.27 -4.65 -8.30
C VAL A 83 1.26 -4.37 -7.16
N VAL A 84 0.79 -3.73 -6.08
CA VAL A 84 1.62 -3.44 -4.91
C VAL A 84 2.05 -4.72 -4.21
N LEU A 85 1.11 -5.63 -3.96
CA LEU A 85 1.36 -6.90 -3.31
C LEU A 85 2.24 -7.82 -4.15
N GLU A 86 2.07 -7.86 -5.48
CA GLU A 86 2.96 -8.58 -6.38
C GLU A 86 4.39 -8.04 -6.30
N GLY A 87 4.55 -6.70 -6.30
CA GLY A 87 5.86 -6.06 -6.19
C GLY A 87 6.57 -6.43 -4.89
N VAL A 88 5.86 -6.35 -3.77
CA VAL A 88 6.36 -6.70 -2.43
C VAL A 88 6.64 -8.20 -2.31
N SER A 89 5.78 -9.05 -2.87
CA SER A 89 5.99 -10.50 -2.94
C SER A 89 7.25 -10.83 -3.74
N ARG A 90 7.42 -10.28 -4.94
CA ARG A 90 8.60 -10.55 -5.78
C ARG A 90 9.90 -10.06 -5.15
N LYS A 91 9.86 -8.89 -4.50
CA LYS A 91 11.04 -8.27 -3.88
C LYS A 91 11.52 -9.04 -2.66
N ASN A 92 10.59 -9.54 -1.83
CA ASN A 92 10.90 -10.07 -0.50
C ASN A 92 10.55 -11.55 -0.31
N GLY A 93 9.97 -12.19 -1.34
CA GLY A 93 9.58 -13.60 -1.33
C GLY A 93 8.38 -13.92 -0.43
N TYR A 94 7.52 -12.94 -0.15
CA TYR A 94 6.30 -13.17 0.61
C TYR A 94 5.26 -13.91 -0.22
N GLN A 95 4.50 -14.78 0.44
CA GLN A 95 3.29 -15.37 -0.13
C GLN A 95 2.09 -14.86 0.66
N PHE A 96 1.04 -14.43 -0.05
CA PHE A 96 -0.17 -13.89 0.55
C PHE A 96 -1.32 -14.88 0.40
N PHE A 97 -2.18 -14.90 1.41
CA PHE A 97 -3.32 -15.80 1.49
C PHE A 97 -4.55 -15.05 1.99
N TRP A 98 -5.72 -15.50 1.58
CA TRP A 98 -6.98 -15.07 2.18
C TRP A 98 -7.08 -15.55 3.64
N PRO A 99 -7.97 -14.96 4.45
CA PRO A 99 -8.23 -15.46 5.80
C PRO A 99 -8.68 -16.93 5.85
N SER A 100 -9.20 -17.48 4.74
CA SER A 100 -9.50 -18.91 4.58
C SER A 100 -8.25 -19.80 4.50
N GLY A 101 -7.08 -19.22 4.24
CA GLY A 101 -5.82 -19.93 3.96
C GLY A 101 -5.58 -20.23 2.49
N GLU A 102 -6.53 -19.90 1.61
CA GLU A 102 -6.35 -20.03 0.15
C GLU A 102 -5.35 -18.99 -0.36
N PRO A 103 -4.52 -19.31 -1.38
CA PRO A 103 -3.62 -18.34 -1.99
C PRO A 103 -4.36 -17.08 -2.46
N TYR A 104 -3.76 -15.92 -2.23
CA TYR A 104 -4.34 -14.64 -2.63
C TYR A 104 -4.32 -14.46 -4.15
N PHE A 105 -3.20 -14.81 -4.77
CA PHE A 105 -3.04 -14.80 -6.23
C PHE A 105 -3.42 -16.16 -6.80
N GLU A 106 -4.27 -16.17 -7.83
CA GLU A 106 -4.49 -17.35 -8.67
C GLU A 106 -3.23 -17.57 -9.53
N GLY A 107 -2.76 -18.82 -9.59
CA GLY A 107 -1.60 -19.22 -10.41
C GLY A 107 -1.95 -19.49 -11.86
#